data_AF-A0A7V1P2K2-F1
#
_entry.id   AF-A0A7V1P2K2-F1
#
_cell.length_a   1.000
_cell.length_b   1.000
_cell.length_c   1.000
_cell.angle_alpha   90.00
_cell.angle_beta   90.00
_cell.angle_gamma   90.00
#
_symmetry.space_group_name_H-M   'P 1'
#
loop_
_entity.id
_entity.type
_entity.pdbx_description
1 polymer ?
#
loop_
_entity_poly.entity_id
_entity_poly.type
_entity_poly.pdbx_seq_one_letter_code
_entity_poly.pdbx_strand_id
1 'polypeptide(L)' 'ALEALQEFVDAGLVSIIDDKISVSTTGTLLIRNIAMPFDAYMKKYGGNKKSFSKTV' A
#
# COMPACT_ATOMS: atom_id res chain seq x y z
N ALA A 1 -2.71 -6.30 -7.39
CA ALA A 1 -2.97 -5.56 -6.15
C ALA A 1 -2.54 -6.38 -4.94
N LEU A 2 -3.03 -7.62 -4.80
CA LEU A 2 -2.60 -8.52 -3.71
C LEU A 2 -1.11 -8.90 -3.78
N GLU A 3 -0.55 -9.11 -4.97
CA GLU A 3 0.90 -9.38 -5.12
C GLU A 3 1.79 -8.25 -4.55
N ALA A 4 1.34 -6.99 -4.66
CA ALA A 4 2.06 -5.84 -4.11
C ALA A 4 1.96 -5.76 -2.57
N LEU A 5 1.10 -6.58 -1.95
CA LEU A 5 1.02 -6.69 -0.50
C LEU A 5 1.96 -7.75 0.07
N GLN A 6 2.55 -8.60 -0.76
CA GLN A 6 3.33 -9.75 -0.29
C GLN A 6 4.49 -9.32 0.62
N GLU A 7 5.18 -8.23 0.28
CA GLU A 7 6.27 -7.68 1.11
C GLU A 7 5.79 -7.28 2.52
N PHE A 8 4.55 -6.81 2.66
CA PHE A 8 3.96 -6.45 3.94
C PHE A 8 3.40 -7.67 4.70
N VAL A 9 3.01 -8.72 3.97
CA VAL A 9 2.63 -10.01 4.55
C VAL A 9 3.85 -10.71 5.14
N ASP A 10 4.95 -10.76 4.38
CA ASP A 10 6.21 -11.36 4.82
C ASP A 10 6.80 -10.62 6.03
N ALA A 11 6.58 -9.29 6.10
CA ALA A 11 6.96 -8.46 7.25
C ALA A 11 5.98 -8.53 8.44
N GLY A 12 4.90 -9.30 8.37
CA GLY A 12 3.90 -9.41 9.45
C GLY A 12 3.09 -8.12 9.69
N LEU A 13 3.08 -7.21 8.72
CA LEU A 13 2.36 -5.94 8.80
C LEU A 13 0.94 -6.05 8.26
N VAL A 14 0.71 -6.99 7.35
CA VAL A 14 -0.59 -7.28 6.73
C VAL A 14 -0.89 -8.77 6.86
N SER A 15 -2.15 -9.10 7.08
CA SER A 15 -2.67 -10.46 7.01
C SER A 15 -3.87 -10.50 6.08
N ILE A 16 -3.82 -11.38 5.10
CA ILE A 16 -4.89 -11.58 4.13
C ILE A 16 -5.60 -12.88 4.52
N ILE A 17 -6.89 -12.77 4.80
CA ILE A 17 -7.78 -13.92 4.98
C ILE A 17 -8.92 -13.81 3.96
N ASP A 18 -9.65 -14.89 3.74
CA ASP A 18 -10.60 -15.03 2.62
C ASP A 18 -11.59 -13.86 2.45
N ASP A 19 -11.99 -13.22 3.56
CA ASP A 19 -13.00 -12.16 3.57
C ASP A 19 -12.45 -10.76 3.94
N LYS A 20 -11.18 -10.64 4.36
CA LYS A 20 -10.61 -9.34 4.73
C LYS A 20 -9.10 -9.28 4.67
N ILE A 21 -8.62 -8.04 4.51
CA ILE A 21 -7.22 -7.67 4.71
C ILE A 21 -7.14 -6.94 6.05
N SER A 22 -6.37 -7.47 6.99
CA SER A 22 -6.12 -6.86 8.29
C SER A 22 -4.71 -6.28 8.34
N VAL A 23 -4.56 -5.11 8.94
CA VAL A 23 -3.27 -4.42 9.10
C VAL A 23 -2.92 -4.39 10.58
N SER A 24 -1.67 -4.69 10.92
CA SER A 24 -1.20 -4.62 12.31
C SER A 24 -1.06 -3.17 12.78
N THR A 25 -0.90 -2.99 14.10
CA THR A 25 -0.66 -1.65 14.68
C THR A 25 0.54 -0.96 14.02
N THR A 26 1.64 -1.69 13.82
CA THR A 26 2.83 -1.19 13.12
C THR A 26 2.55 -0.92 11.65
N GLY A 27 1.80 -1.80 10.98
CA GLY A 27 1.41 -1.62 9.58
C GLY A 27 0.57 -0.35 9.34
N THR A 28 -0.14 0.14 10.36
CA THR A 28 -0.93 1.38 10.28
C THR A 28 -0.04 2.60 9.99
N LEU A 29 1.23 2.59 10.40
CA LEU A 29 2.18 3.65 10.07
C LEU A 29 2.48 3.73 8.56
N LEU A 30 2.29 2.62 7.84
CA LEU A 30 2.49 2.48 6.40
C LEU A 30 1.17 2.35 5.64
N ILE A 31 0.04 2.71 6.25
CA ILE A 31 -1.30 2.44 5.70
C ILE A 31 -1.51 3.04 4.30
N ARG A 32 -0.87 4.18 3.99
CA ARG A 32 -0.94 4.78 2.65
C ARG A 32 -0.28 3.90 1.59
N ASN A 33 0.85 3.27 1.92
CA ASN A 33 1.57 2.38 1.01
C ASN A 33 0.78 1.08 0.81
N ILE A 34 0.20 0.55 1.89
CA ILE A 34 -0.63 -0.66 1.87
C ILE A 34 -1.92 -0.44 1.07
N ALA A 35 -2.55 0.74 1.17
CA ALA A 35 -3.80 1.05 0.46
C ALA A 35 -3.60 1.46 -1.01
N MET A 36 -2.40 1.93 -1.38
CA MET A 36 -2.09 2.46 -2.72
C MET A 36 -2.47 1.52 -3.88
N PRO A 37 -2.26 0.19 -3.82
CA PRO A 37 -2.64 -0.73 -4.90
C PRO A 37 -4.15 -0.84 -5.14
N PHE A 38 -4.97 -0.42 -4.17
CA PHE A 38 -6.44 -0.43 -4.22
C PHE A 38 -7.04 0.92 -4.55
N ASP A 39 -6.24 1.99 -4.52
CA ASP A 39 -6.68 3.33 -4.88
C ASP A 39 -6.86 3.47 -6.40
N ALA A 40 -8.11 3.60 -6.83
CA ALA A 40 -8.49 3.80 -8.23
C ALA A 40 -7.89 5.09 -8.82
N TYR A 41 -7.54 6.06 -7.98
CA TYR A 41 -6.89 7.31 -8.39
C TYR A 41 -5.46 7.06 -8.90
N MET A 42 -4.72 6.12 -8.30
CA MET A 42 -3.32 5.86 -8.65
C MET A 42 -3.12 5.07 -9.95
N LYS A 43 -4.09 4.22 -10.34
CA LYS A 43 -4.06 3.55 -11.66
C LYS A 43 -4.18 4.53 -12.84
N LYS A 44 -4.87 5.67 -12.66
CA LYS A 44 -5.02 6.69 -13.72
C LYS A 44 -3.75 7.52 -13.95
N TYR A 45 -2.85 7.61 -12.96
CA TYR A 45 -1.61 8.39 -13.02
C TYR A 45 -0.35 7.52 -13.10
N GLY A 46 -0.46 6.25 -13.49
CA GLY A 46 0.69 5.36 -13.71
C GLY A 46 1.74 5.87 -14.72
N GLY A 47 1.46 6.97 -15.43
CA GLY A 47 2.40 7.70 -16.29
C GLY A 47 2.96 9.01 -15.72
N ASN A 48 2.44 9.56 -14.61
CA ASN A 48 2.91 10.83 -14.08
C ASN A 48 3.96 10.62 -12.99
N LYS A 49 5.22 10.80 -13.40
CA LYS A 49 6.45 10.71 -12.59
C LYS A 49 6.25 11.26 -11.18
N LYS A 50 6.56 10.38 -10.21
CA LYS A 50 6.91 10.65 -8.81
C LYS A 50 6.99 12.15 -8.47
N SER A 51 5.98 12.65 -7.76
CA SER A 51 6.09 13.89 -7.00
C SER A 51 7.04 13.62 -5.83
N PHE A 52 8.33 13.85 -6.03
CA PHE A 52 9.23 14.04 -4.92
C PHE A 52 8.89 15.38 -4.27
N SER A 53 8.75 15.40 -2.94
CA SER A 53 8.64 16.64 -2.18
C SER A 53 9.90 17.45 -2.42
N LYS A 54 9.79 18.53 -3.20
CA LYS A 54 10.86 19.52 -3.28
C LYS A 54 10.97 20.18 -1.90
N THR A 55 12.11 20.06 -1.25
CA THR A 55 12.49 20.99 -0.20
C THR A 55 12.72 22.35 -0.83
N VAL A 56 12.00 23.36 -0.33
CA VAL A 56 12.29 24.77 -0.59
C VAL A 56 13.54 25.21 0.16
#